data_AF-A0A524E4U6-F1
#
_entry.id   AF-A0A524E4U6-F1
#
_cell.length_a   1.000
_cell.length_b   1.000
_cell.length_c   1.000
_cell.angle_alpha   90.00
_cell.angle_beta   90.00
_cell.angle_gamma   90.00
#
_symmetry.space_group_name_H-M   'P 1'
#
loop_
_entity.id
_entity.type
_entity.pdbx_description
1 polymer ?
#
loop_
_entity_poly.entity_id
_entity_poly.type
_entity_poly.pdbx_seq_one_letter_code
_entity_poly.pdbx_strand_id
1 'polypeptide(L)'
;MVNYKKIVKNLQKNYSDAAEAVIMDRSGKILYTTDDWNVKSDIKGVLSSWTSGHAQSVNMNGIRYSILQMEPERFIATNRKKKGHLIGAATPDGNILMVTHIKPKAKGWFHMAYPAVARAAAKISGPSSKSLKPKMEFKHKNEVEETFMEDYSVMGGATVSVAMEKPQVDPILKGHIEEFLEWVRNPQGLSNYISYYLEQDDQDKISKLAIIYRILNRMFQP
;
A
#
# COMPACT_ATOMS: atom_id res chain seq x y z
N MET A 1 28.39 -3.09 4.13
CA MET A 1 27.53 -4.21 3.67
C MET A 1 26.17 -4.09 4.36
N VAL A 2 25.06 -4.35 3.66
CA VAL A 2 23.70 -4.22 4.23
C VAL A 2 23.37 -5.43 5.10
N ASN A 3 22.83 -5.21 6.31
CA ASN A 3 22.39 -6.28 7.20
C ASN A 3 20.89 -6.56 7.05
N TYR A 4 20.55 -7.35 6.02
CA TYR A 4 19.16 -7.73 5.72
C TYR A 4 18.45 -8.41 6.90
N LYS A 5 19.13 -9.32 7.61
CA LYS A 5 18.57 -10.05 8.77
C LYS A 5 18.18 -9.10 9.92
N LYS A 6 18.93 -8.01 10.14
CA LYS A 6 18.58 -6.94 11.09
C LYS A 6 17.40 -6.08 10.60
N ILE A 7 17.31 -5.79 9.30
CA ILE A 7 16.17 -5.05 8.73
C ILE A 7 14.87 -5.85 8.87
N VAL A 8 14.88 -7.13 8.52
CA VAL A 8 13.71 -8.00 8.61
C VAL A 8 13.30 -8.25 10.07
N LYS A 9 14.25 -8.51 10.99
CA LYS A 9 13.92 -8.59 12.43
C LYS A 9 13.32 -7.30 12.99
N ASN A 10 13.76 -6.12 12.51
CA ASN A 10 13.16 -4.85 12.90
C ASN A 10 11.75 -4.65 12.32
N LEU A 11 11.47 -5.16 11.12
CA LEU A 11 10.10 -5.20 10.58
C LEU A 11 9.21 -6.11 11.45
N GLN A 12 9.63 -7.35 11.68
CA GLN A 12 8.88 -8.33 12.47
C GLN A 12 8.65 -7.88 13.92
N LYS A 13 9.59 -7.11 14.51
CA LYS A 13 9.41 -6.50 15.84
C LYS A 13 8.38 -5.36 15.83
N ASN A 14 8.41 -4.51 14.82
CA ASN A 14 7.56 -3.31 14.74
C ASN A 14 6.18 -3.57 14.10
N TYR A 15 6.03 -4.70 13.40
CA TYR A 15 4.79 -5.18 12.81
C TYR A 15 4.77 -6.72 12.89
N SER A 16 4.30 -7.23 14.03
CA SER A 16 4.33 -8.64 14.40
C SER A 16 3.46 -9.56 13.54
N ASP A 17 2.62 -8.99 12.68
CA ASP A 17 1.85 -9.72 11.67
C ASP A 17 2.67 -10.07 10.41
N ALA A 18 3.83 -9.45 10.18
CA ALA A 18 4.80 -9.94 9.21
C ALA A 18 5.41 -11.27 9.71
N ALA A 19 5.14 -12.36 9.00
CA ALA A 19 5.69 -13.67 9.32
C ALA A 19 7.04 -13.90 8.62
N GLU A 20 6.99 -13.95 7.28
CA GLU A 20 8.10 -14.35 6.42
C GLU A 20 8.49 -13.19 5.49
N ALA A 21 9.75 -13.11 5.06
CA ALA A 21 10.19 -12.06 4.14
C ALA A 21 11.33 -12.52 3.23
N VAL A 22 11.27 -12.11 1.97
CA VAL A 22 12.32 -12.26 0.95
C VAL A 22 12.72 -10.90 0.43
N ILE A 23 14.02 -10.72 0.21
CA ILE A 23 14.62 -9.54 -0.40
C ILE A 23 15.39 -10.01 -1.63
N MET A 24 15.15 -9.39 -2.78
CA MET A 24 15.72 -9.75 -4.08
C MET A 24 16.06 -8.50 -4.90
N ASP A 25 16.96 -8.61 -5.86
CA ASP A 25 17.11 -7.57 -6.89
C ASP A 25 16.07 -7.73 -8.02
N ARG A 26 16.01 -6.75 -8.93
CA ARG A 26 15.14 -6.77 -10.13
C ARG A 26 15.41 -7.94 -11.11
N SER A 27 16.47 -8.75 -10.94
CA SER A 27 16.68 -9.99 -11.71
C SER A 27 16.02 -11.22 -11.07
N GLY A 28 15.48 -11.08 -9.86
CA GLY A 28 14.92 -12.18 -9.07
C GLY A 28 15.99 -13.01 -8.34
N LYS A 29 17.22 -12.50 -8.24
CA LYS A 29 18.27 -13.08 -7.40
C LYS A 29 17.96 -12.75 -5.94
N ILE A 30 17.75 -13.78 -5.13
CA ILE A 30 17.49 -13.64 -3.69
C ILE A 30 18.77 -13.13 -3.01
N LEU A 31 18.65 -12.01 -2.31
CA LEU A 31 19.70 -11.39 -1.48
C LEU A 31 19.56 -11.81 -0.01
N TYR A 32 18.32 -12.07 0.44
CA TYR A 32 17.99 -12.61 1.76
C TYR A 32 16.61 -13.27 1.74
N THR A 33 16.40 -14.30 2.56
CA THR A 33 15.06 -14.80 2.91
C THR A 33 15.02 -15.17 4.39
N THR A 34 13.84 -15.15 5.01
CA THR A 34 13.61 -15.77 6.33
C THR A 34 13.84 -17.27 6.24
N ASP A 35 14.48 -17.83 7.26
CA ASP A 35 15.16 -19.13 7.17
C ASP A 35 14.22 -20.30 6.80
N ASP A 36 12.94 -20.23 7.20
CA ASP A 36 11.91 -21.25 6.92
C ASP A 36 11.17 -21.08 5.56
N TRP A 37 11.31 -19.95 4.87
CA TRP A 37 10.44 -19.61 3.73
C TRP A 37 11.02 -20.03 2.37
N ASN A 38 10.55 -21.16 1.85
CA ASN A 38 10.93 -21.63 0.51
C ASN A 38 10.16 -20.89 -0.61
N VAL A 39 10.81 -19.89 -1.19
CA VAL A 39 10.29 -19.10 -2.33
C VAL A 39 11.05 -19.33 -3.64
N LYS A 40 12.06 -20.20 -3.66
CA LYS A 40 13.06 -20.28 -4.76
C LYS A 40 12.47 -20.61 -6.14
N SER A 41 11.44 -21.45 -6.19
CA SER A 41 10.72 -21.82 -7.43
C SER A 41 9.81 -20.70 -7.93
N ASP A 42 9.14 -20.01 -7.01
CA ASP A 42 7.97 -19.20 -7.31
C ASP A 42 8.31 -17.71 -7.50
N ILE A 43 9.38 -17.24 -6.83
CA ILE A 43 9.72 -15.81 -6.73
C ILE A 43 9.93 -15.14 -8.09
N LYS A 44 10.46 -15.87 -9.10
CA LYS A 44 10.59 -15.36 -10.47
C LYS A 44 9.24 -15.16 -11.17
N GLY A 45 8.27 -16.03 -10.90
CA GLY A 45 6.89 -15.89 -11.39
C GLY A 45 6.17 -14.71 -10.72
N VAL A 46 6.37 -14.52 -9.42
CA VAL A 46 5.87 -13.35 -8.68
C VAL A 46 6.49 -12.05 -9.21
N LEU A 47 7.81 -12.02 -9.44
CA LEU A 47 8.52 -10.85 -9.97
C LEU A 47 8.12 -10.52 -11.41
N SER A 48 7.99 -11.53 -12.29
CA SER A 48 7.49 -11.34 -13.65
C SER A 48 6.07 -10.78 -13.63
N SER A 49 5.20 -11.33 -12.78
CA SER A 49 3.84 -10.83 -12.57
C SER A 49 3.85 -9.36 -12.14
N TRP A 50 4.63 -9.00 -11.12
CA TRP A 50 4.77 -7.62 -10.61
C TRP A 50 5.30 -6.66 -11.68
N THR A 51 6.33 -7.07 -12.43
CA THR A 51 6.94 -6.26 -13.48
C THR A 51 6.01 -6.04 -14.68
N SER A 52 5.09 -6.98 -14.96
CA SER A 52 4.09 -6.83 -16.03
C SER A 52 2.94 -5.87 -15.70
N GLY A 53 2.73 -5.52 -14.42
CA GLY A 53 1.67 -4.61 -13.98
C GLY A 53 0.22 -5.06 -14.20
N HIS A 54 -0.01 -6.24 -14.80
CA HIS A 54 -1.33 -6.63 -15.34
C HIS A 54 -1.81 -8.03 -14.88
N ALA A 55 -1.04 -8.70 -14.01
CA ALA A 55 -1.44 -9.98 -13.46
C ALA A 55 -2.66 -9.87 -12.51
N GLN A 56 -3.57 -10.84 -12.56
CA GLN A 56 -4.74 -10.90 -11.66
C GLN A 56 -4.47 -11.75 -10.39
N SER A 57 -3.48 -12.63 -10.44
CA SER A 57 -3.06 -13.44 -9.29
C SER A 57 -1.62 -13.95 -9.44
N VAL A 58 -0.90 -14.11 -8.33
CA VAL A 58 0.37 -14.84 -8.28
C VAL A 58 0.22 -16.16 -7.50
N ASN A 59 1.19 -17.05 -7.64
CA ASN A 59 1.38 -18.20 -6.76
C ASN A 59 2.67 -18.00 -5.95
N MET A 60 2.67 -18.37 -4.67
CA MET A 60 3.86 -18.42 -3.82
C MET A 60 3.71 -19.56 -2.79
N ASN A 61 4.70 -20.45 -2.70
CA ASN A 61 4.70 -21.67 -1.89
C ASN A 61 3.41 -22.50 -2.08
N GLY A 62 3.01 -22.70 -3.35
CA GLY A 62 1.78 -23.41 -3.73
C GLY A 62 0.45 -22.71 -3.36
N ILE A 63 0.50 -21.48 -2.82
CA ILE A 63 -0.69 -20.69 -2.45
C ILE A 63 -0.95 -19.64 -3.53
N ARG A 64 -2.16 -19.62 -4.10
CA ARG A 64 -2.61 -18.58 -5.03
C ARG A 64 -3.12 -17.35 -4.27
N TYR A 65 -2.62 -16.16 -4.61
CA TYR A 65 -3.04 -14.87 -4.07
C TYR A 65 -3.67 -14.02 -5.18
N SER A 66 -4.88 -13.51 -4.97
CA SER A 66 -5.49 -12.50 -5.84
C SER A 66 -4.80 -11.16 -5.63
N ILE A 67 -4.41 -10.48 -6.69
CA ILE A 67 -3.81 -9.15 -6.63
C ILE A 67 -4.91 -8.13 -6.33
N LEU A 68 -4.57 -7.12 -5.51
CA LEU A 68 -5.43 -5.97 -5.18
C LEU A 68 -4.81 -4.66 -5.68
N GLN A 69 -3.48 -4.52 -5.60
CA GLN A 69 -2.75 -3.36 -6.12
C GLN A 69 -1.39 -3.83 -6.66
N MET A 70 -0.96 -3.29 -7.79
CA MET A 70 0.30 -3.64 -8.46
C MET A 70 0.83 -2.43 -9.24
N GLU A 71 1.90 -1.85 -8.73
CA GLU A 71 2.56 -0.63 -9.20
C GLU A 71 4.09 -0.88 -9.17
N PRO A 72 4.94 -0.13 -9.91
CA PRO A 72 6.38 -0.41 -9.98
C PRO A 72 7.10 -0.46 -8.63
N GLU A 73 6.56 0.24 -7.62
CA GLU A 73 7.03 0.33 -6.25
C GLU A 73 6.23 -0.50 -5.23
N ARG A 74 5.01 -0.94 -5.56
CA ARG A 74 4.05 -1.55 -4.61
C ARG A 74 3.42 -2.83 -5.16
N PHE A 75 3.32 -3.85 -4.32
CA PHE A 75 2.55 -5.05 -4.62
C PHE A 75 1.69 -5.45 -3.41
N ILE A 76 0.40 -5.67 -3.62
CA ILE A 76 -0.55 -6.10 -2.58
C ILE A 76 -1.40 -7.23 -3.15
N ALA A 77 -1.35 -8.40 -2.52
CA ALA A 77 -2.15 -9.56 -2.90
C ALA A 77 -2.67 -10.34 -1.67
N THR A 78 -3.83 -10.98 -1.81
CA THR A 78 -4.56 -11.65 -0.70
C THR A 78 -5.01 -13.05 -1.08
N ASN A 79 -4.91 -14.02 -0.16
CA ASN A 79 -5.44 -15.36 -0.38
C ASN A 79 -6.90 -15.46 0.08
N ARG A 80 -7.83 -15.65 -0.88
CA ARG A 80 -9.28 -15.80 -0.62
C ARG A 80 -9.65 -17.00 0.28
N LYS A 81 -8.74 -17.97 0.49
CA LYS A 81 -8.91 -19.12 1.40
C LYS A 81 -8.28 -18.90 2.79
N LYS A 82 -8.09 -17.64 3.21
CA LYS A 82 -7.54 -17.24 4.52
C LYS A 82 -6.15 -17.84 4.84
N LYS A 83 -5.27 -17.98 3.83
CA LYS A 83 -3.84 -18.34 4.00
C LYS A 83 -2.86 -17.15 4.08
N GLY A 84 -3.38 -15.94 4.29
CA GLY A 84 -2.59 -14.72 4.49
C GLY A 84 -2.52 -13.84 3.25
N HIS A 85 -1.57 -12.92 3.27
CA HIS A 85 -1.43 -11.84 2.30
C HIS A 85 0.04 -11.68 1.91
N LEU A 86 0.31 -11.23 0.69
CA LEU A 86 1.65 -10.86 0.24
C LEU A 86 1.71 -9.35 0.06
N ILE A 87 2.73 -8.73 0.65
CA ILE A 87 2.99 -7.29 0.57
C ILE A 87 4.41 -7.10 0.06
N GLY A 88 4.53 -6.49 -1.12
CA GLY A 88 5.78 -6.09 -1.73
C GLY A 88 5.97 -4.58 -1.70
N ALA A 89 7.19 -4.15 -1.42
CA ALA A 89 7.65 -2.78 -1.64
C ALA A 89 9.02 -2.79 -2.34
N ALA A 90 9.21 -1.89 -3.29
CA ALA A 90 10.53 -1.57 -3.83
C ALA A 90 11.31 -0.68 -2.85
N THR A 91 12.63 -0.63 -3.04
CA THR A 91 13.47 0.42 -2.47
C THR A 91 13.26 1.75 -3.20
N PRO A 92 13.60 2.91 -2.60
CA PRO A 92 13.43 4.23 -3.24
C PRO A 92 14.23 4.41 -4.55
N ASP A 93 15.33 3.67 -4.71
CA ASP A 93 16.13 3.58 -5.93
C ASP A 93 15.64 2.49 -6.91
N GLY A 94 14.53 1.83 -6.61
CA GLY A 94 13.87 0.83 -7.45
C GLY A 94 14.60 -0.52 -7.62
N ASN A 95 15.90 -0.59 -7.36
CA ASN A 95 16.77 -1.74 -7.70
C ASN A 95 16.50 -3.01 -6.89
N ILE A 96 16.06 -2.87 -5.64
CA ILE A 96 15.81 -3.98 -4.72
C ILE A 96 14.33 -4.02 -4.35
N LEU A 97 13.80 -5.24 -4.21
CA LEU A 97 12.42 -5.54 -3.87
C LEU A 97 12.37 -6.36 -2.60
N MET A 98 11.46 -6.00 -1.69
CA MET A 98 11.15 -6.77 -0.50
C MET A 98 9.71 -7.27 -0.58
N VAL A 99 9.49 -8.58 -0.49
CA VAL A 99 8.16 -9.19 -0.41
C VAL A 99 8.01 -9.89 0.94
N THR A 100 6.87 -9.70 1.59
CA THR A 100 6.59 -10.14 2.96
C THR A 100 5.28 -10.91 3.00
N HIS A 101 5.25 -12.07 3.68
CA HIS A 101 4.00 -12.75 4.02
C HIS A 101 3.41 -12.18 5.31
N ILE A 102 2.14 -11.82 5.27
CA ILE A 102 1.38 -11.29 6.40
C ILE A 102 0.35 -12.33 6.86
N LYS A 103 0.28 -12.56 8.17
CA LYS A 103 -0.55 -13.59 8.80
C LYS A 103 -2.05 -13.39 8.47
N PRO A 104 -2.82 -14.47 8.21
CA PRO A 104 -4.25 -14.38 7.87
C PRO A 104 -5.19 -13.84 8.96
N LYS A 105 -4.69 -13.59 10.18
CA LYS A 105 -5.46 -13.00 11.29
C LYS A 105 -5.10 -11.52 11.53
N ALA A 106 -4.23 -10.94 10.71
CA ALA A 106 -3.76 -9.56 10.85
C ALA A 106 -4.90 -8.55 10.70
N LYS A 107 -5.22 -7.79 11.76
CA LYS A 107 -6.21 -6.71 11.69
C LYS A 107 -5.60 -5.50 10.96
N GLY A 108 -6.38 -4.83 10.11
CA GLY A 108 -5.96 -3.61 9.40
C GLY A 108 -4.79 -3.78 8.41
N TRP A 109 -4.43 -5.03 8.03
CA TRP A 109 -3.24 -5.34 7.23
C TRP A 109 -3.16 -4.55 5.92
N PHE A 110 -4.30 -4.28 5.26
CA PHE A 110 -4.38 -3.55 4.01
C PHE A 110 -3.82 -2.12 4.12
N HIS A 111 -4.03 -1.45 5.25
CA HIS A 111 -3.55 -0.10 5.52
C HIS A 111 -2.18 -0.09 6.22
N MET A 112 -1.93 -1.05 7.12
CA MET A 112 -0.76 -1.04 8.01
C MET A 112 0.47 -1.76 7.45
N ALA A 113 0.28 -2.83 6.68
CA ALA A 113 1.39 -3.69 6.26
C ALA A 113 2.26 -3.04 5.19
N TYR A 114 1.69 -2.38 4.17
CA TYR A 114 2.50 -1.73 3.13
C TYR A 114 3.40 -0.62 3.71
N PRO A 115 2.93 0.34 4.54
CA PRO A 115 3.81 1.30 5.20
C PRO A 115 4.88 0.64 6.08
N ALA A 116 4.59 -0.49 6.74
CA ALA A 116 5.60 -1.24 7.49
C ALA A 116 6.70 -1.80 6.57
N VAL A 117 6.32 -2.52 5.50
CA VAL A 117 7.25 -3.13 4.54
C VAL A 117 8.03 -2.07 3.75
N ALA A 118 7.41 -1.00 3.28
CA ALA A 118 8.08 0.11 2.60
C ALA A 118 9.13 0.81 3.49
N ARG A 119 8.83 1.02 4.78
CA ARG A 119 9.81 1.54 5.76
C ARG A 119 10.92 0.53 6.14
N ALA A 120 10.76 -0.75 5.79
CA ALA A 120 11.83 -1.75 5.89
C ALA A 120 12.67 -1.75 4.60
N ALA A 121 12.03 -1.75 3.42
CA ALA A 121 12.70 -1.64 2.12
C ALA A 121 13.56 -0.38 2.03
N ALA A 122 13.05 0.79 2.42
CA ALA A 122 13.80 2.05 2.44
C ALA A 122 15.07 2.05 3.34
N LYS A 123 15.24 1.07 4.23
CA LYS A 123 16.47 0.91 5.04
C LYS A 123 17.54 0.05 4.34
N ILE A 124 17.21 -0.59 3.21
CA ILE A 124 18.12 -1.46 2.46
C ILE A 124 19.15 -0.62 1.69
N SER A 125 18.71 0.41 0.98
CA SER A 125 19.57 1.33 0.20
C SER A 125 20.47 2.22 1.09
N GLY A 126 20.35 2.09 2.41
CA GLY A 126 21.09 2.89 3.38
C GLY A 126 20.56 4.32 3.48
N PRO A 127 21.33 5.25 4.10
CA PRO A 127 21.01 6.67 4.17
C PRO A 127 21.35 7.38 2.84
N SER A 128 20.91 6.84 1.70
CA SER A 128 20.93 7.54 0.43
C SER A 128 19.93 8.70 0.49
N SER A 129 20.44 9.95 0.57
CA SER A 129 19.64 11.17 0.47
C SER A 129 18.68 11.09 -0.73
N LYS A 130 17.38 11.36 -0.62
CA LYS A 130 16.73 12.40 0.20
C LYS A 130 16.13 11.85 1.52
N SER A 131 16.67 12.29 2.66
CA SER A 131 16.07 12.00 3.97
C SER A 131 14.87 12.92 4.21
N LEU A 132 13.67 12.48 3.79
CA LEU A 132 12.40 13.08 4.20
C LEU A 132 12.13 12.81 5.69
N LYS A 133 12.83 13.55 6.54
CA LYS A 133 12.38 13.84 7.90
C LYS A 133 11.31 14.93 7.81
N PRO A 134 10.01 14.66 8.03
CA PRO A 134 9.11 15.72 8.41
C PRO A 134 9.64 16.31 9.72
N LYS A 135 10.09 17.57 9.70
CA LYS A 135 10.68 18.25 10.87
C LYS A 135 9.57 18.76 11.80
N MET A 136 8.72 17.84 12.26
CA MET A 136 7.64 18.11 13.20
C MET A 136 8.19 18.08 14.63
N GLU A 137 8.63 19.23 15.12
CA GLU A 137 8.82 19.45 16.57
C GLU A 137 7.44 19.61 17.23
N PHE A 138 6.83 18.49 17.65
CA PHE A 138 5.63 18.53 18.49
C PHE A 138 5.99 19.01 19.90
N LYS A 139 5.94 20.32 20.12
CA LYS A 139 5.79 20.92 21.44
C LYS A 139 4.31 21.19 21.71
N HIS A 140 3.64 20.23 22.33
CA HIS A 140 2.59 20.52 23.31
C HIS A 140 2.56 19.44 24.39
N LYS A 141 1.95 19.77 25.52
CA LYS A 141 1.97 19.06 26.80
C LYS A 141 0.52 18.89 27.27
N ASN A 142 0.19 17.70 27.82
CA ASN A 142 -1.01 17.39 28.63
C ASN A 142 -2.35 17.50 27.85
N GLU A 143 -3.50 16.86 28.18
CA GLU A 143 -3.85 15.57 28.83
C GLU A 143 -5.39 15.35 28.65
N VAL A 144 -6.02 14.17 28.83
CA VAL A 144 -5.50 12.82 29.14
C VAL A 144 -5.55 11.90 27.89
N GLU A 145 -6.58 11.15 27.48
CA GLU A 145 -7.89 10.72 28.07
C GLU A 145 -8.42 9.43 27.37
N GLU A 146 -9.31 8.65 28.00
CA GLU A 146 -9.82 7.36 27.47
C GLU A 146 -11.26 7.37 26.92
N THR A 147 -11.57 6.44 25.99
CA THR A 147 -12.76 5.55 26.04
C THR A 147 -12.65 4.43 24.99
N PHE A 148 -12.65 3.18 25.43
CA PHE A 148 -13.01 2.02 24.60
C PHE A 148 -14.51 1.75 24.73
N MET A 149 -15.19 1.33 23.65
CA MET A 149 -16.13 0.21 23.75
C MET A 149 -16.41 -0.46 22.40
N GLU A 150 -16.84 -1.72 22.47
CA GLU A 150 -17.28 -2.54 21.36
C GLU A 150 -18.81 -2.46 21.24
N ASP A 151 -19.36 -2.71 20.06
CA ASP A 151 -20.63 -3.45 19.98
C ASP A 151 -20.63 -4.39 18.75
N TYR A 152 -21.14 -5.59 18.96
CA TYR A 152 -21.36 -6.66 17.98
C TYR A 152 -22.68 -7.34 18.35
N SER A 153 -23.80 -6.84 17.83
CA SER A 153 -25.12 -7.44 18.00
C SER A 153 -25.66 -8.06 16.71
N VAL A 154 -26.60 -8.99 16.84
CA VAL A 154 -26.96 -9.98 15.82
C VAL A 154 -28.49 -10.14 15.75
N MET A 155 -28.99 -10.56 14.57
CA MET A 155 -30.40 -10.65 14.17
C MET A 155 -31.06 -9.29 13.87
N GLY A 156 -32.06 -9.19 13.01
CA GLY A 156 -32.66 -10.23 12.17
C GLY A 156 -34.18 -10.21 12.23
N GLY A 157 -34.82 -9.72 11.17
CA GLY A 157 -36.27 -9.61 11.04
C GLY A 157 -36.61 -8.68 9.87
N ALA A 158 -37.58 -9.05 9.05
CA ALA A 158 -37.91 -8.31 7.83
C ALA A 158 -39.31 -7.70 7.90
N THR A 159 -39.44 -6.44 7.50
CA THR A 159 -40.68 -5.85 7.01
C THR A 159 -40.35 -5.09 5.72
N VAL A 160 -41.17 -5.29 4.69
CA VAL A 160 -41.01 -4.61 3.39
C VAL A 160 -41.89 -3.37 3.38
N SER A 161 -41.27 -2.20 3.23
CA SER A 161 -41.96 -0.92 3.06
C SER A 161 -41.34 -0.17 1.90
N VAL A 162 -41.98 -0.22 0.73
CA VAL A 162 -41.51 0.50 -0.46
C VAL A 162 -41.83 1.99 -0.32
N ALA A 163 -40.82 2.77 0.01
CA ALA A 163 -40.85 4.23 0.00
C ALA A 163 -39.73 4.75 -0.91
N MET A 164 -39.95 5.89 -1.58
CA MET A 164 -39.05 6.41 -2.61
C MET A 164 -37.64 6.69 -2.08
N GLU A 165 -36.67 5.85 -2.43
CA GLU A 165 -35.28 6.10 -2.10
C GLU A 165 -34.75 7.29 -2.90
N LYS A 166 -34.42 8.38 -2.18
CA LYS A 166 -33.32 9.25 -2.60
C LYS A 166 -32.08 8.35 -2.74
N PRO A 167 -31.22 8.52 -3.76
CA PRO A 167 -30.06 7.65 -3.95
C PRO A 167 -29.19 7.68 -2.69
N GLN A 168 -29.15 6.55 -1.96
CA GLN A 168 -28.30 6.40 -0.80
C GLN A 168 -26.84 6.36 -1.28
N VAL A 169 -26.18 7.53 -1.26
CA VAL A 169 -24.75 7.61 -1.50
C VAL A 169 -24.07 6.83 -0.38
N ASP A 170 -23.43 5.71 -0.75
CA ASP A 170 -22.67 4.85 0.16
C ASP A 170 -21.79 5.71 1.09
N PRO A 171 -21.92 5.62 2.43
CA PRO A 171 -21.11 6.38 3.37
C PRO A 171 -19.60 6.24 3.16
N ILE A 172 -19.14 5.09 2.67
CA ILE A 172 -17.73 4.84 2.36
C ILE A 172 -17.32 5.62 1.11
N LEU A 173 -18.12 5.54 0.04
CA LEU A 173 -17.92 6.34 -1.18
C LEU A 173 -17.96 7.84 -0.88
N LYS A 174 -18.89 8.27 -0.02
CA LYS A 174 -18.99 9.66 0.44
C LYS A 174 -17.70 10.09 1.16
N GLY A 175 -17.20 9.28 2.11
CA GLY A 175 -15.94 9.55 2.81
C GLY A 175 -14.75 9.68 1.84
N HIS A 176 -14.59 8.75 0.89
CA HIS A 176 -13.54 8.84 -0.13
C HIS A 176 -13.67 10.09 -1.03
N ILE A 177 -14.89 10.53 -1.33
CA ILE A 177 -15.13 11.78 -2.09
C ILE A 177 -14.75 13.01 -1.24
N GLU A 178 -15.09 13.02 0.05
CA GLU A 178 -14.76 14.12 0.96
C GLU A 178 -13.24 14.21 1.21
N GLU A 179 -12.55 13.08 1.45
CA GLU A 179 -11.08 13.00 1.53
C GLU A 179 -10.40 13.48 0.24
N PHE A 180 -10.90 13.06 -0.93
CA PHE A 180 -10.36 13.51 -2.22
C PHE A 180 -10.58 15.01 -2.45
N LEU A 181 -11.75 15.54 -2.09
CA LEU A 181 -12.04 16.97 -2.19
C LEU A 181 -11.19 17.80 -1.23
N GLU A 182 -10.91 17.31 -0.02
CA GLU A 182 -9.97 17.95 0.91
C GLU A 182 -8.55 17.97 0.34
N TRP A 183 -8.08 16.84 -0.21
CA TRP A 183 -6.77 16.74 -0.86
C TRP A 183 -6.63 17.66 -2.08
N VAL A 184 -7.66 17.77 -2.93
CA VAL A 184 -7.70 18.70 -4.08
C VAL A 184 -7.75 20.16 -3.63
N ARG A 185 -8.46 20.47 -2.54
CA ARG A 185 -8.53 21.82 -1.95
C ARG A 185 -7.25 22.26 -1.26
N ASN A 186 -6.39 21.32 -0.85
CA ASN A 186 -5.10 21.61 -0.26
C ASN A 186 -4.14 22.15 -1.35
N PRO A 187 -3.71 23.43 -1.30
CA PRO A 187 -2.89 24.03 -2.35
C PRO A 187 -1.49 23.41 -2.45
N GLN A 188 -0.99 22.74 -1.40
CA GLN A 188 0.23 21.91 -1.46
C GLN A 188 -0.04 20.46 -1.91
N GLY A 189 -1.26 19.95 -1.78
CA GLY A 189 -1.59 18.55 -2.12
C GLY A 189 -1.49 18.28 -3.62
N LEU A 190 -2.34 18.96 -4.39
CA LEU A 190 -2.40 18.80 -5.84
C LEU A 190 -1.16 19.37 -6.56
N SER A 191 -0.60 20.50 -6.09
CA SER A 191 0.57 21.13 -6.73
C SER A 191 1.82 20.26 -6.61
N ASN A 192 2.14 19.75 -5.41
CA ASN A 192 3.30 18.86 -5.23
C ASN A 192 3.14 17.55 -6.01
N TYR A 193 1.93 17.03 -6.16
CA TYR A 193 1.65 15.86 -6.98
C TYR A 193 1.93 16.13 -8.47
N ILE A 194 1.45 17.25 -9.00
CA ILE A 194 1.71 17.65 -10.40
C ILE A 194 3.21 17.90 -10.61
N SER A 195 3.87 18.68 -9.74
CA SER A 195 5.31 18.94 -9.81
C SER A 195 6.14 17.66 -9.74
N TYR A 196 5.76 16.69 -8.90
CA TYR A 196 6.45 15.40 -8.79
C TYR A 196 6.46 14.63 -10.12
N TYR A 197 5.32 14.50 -10.81
CA TYR A 197 5.29 13.79 -12.10
C TYR A 197 5.94 14.58 -13.26
N LEU A 198 5.96 15.91 -13.18
CA LEU A 198 6.75 16.75 -14.08
C LEU A 198 8.26 16.59 -13.85
N GLU A 199 8.72 16.52 -12.59
CA GLU A 199 10.12 16.24 -12.21
C GLU A 199 10.59 14.82 -12.58
N GLN A 200 9.67 13.90 -12.91
CA GLN A 200 9.99 12.53 -13.34
C GLN A 200 9.90 12.32 -14.86
N ASP A 201 9.50 13.33 -15.63
CA ASP A 201 9.25 13.24 -17.08
C ASP A 201 8.33 12.07 -17.48
N ASP A 202 7.35 11.74 -16.62
CA ASP A 202 6.41 10.64 -16.85
C ASP A 202 5.34 11.09 -17.86
N GLN A 203 5.65 10.96 -19.14
CA GLN A 203 4.81 11.37 -20.26
C GLN A 203 3.41 10.71 -20.24
N ASP A 204 3.26 9.49 -19.71
CA ASP A 204 1.96 8.85 -19.54
C ASP A 204 1.10 9.59 -18.49
N LYS A 205 1.68 9.87 -17.31
CA LYS A 205 0.99 10.61 -16.24
C LYS A 205 0.73 12.07 -16.64
N ILE A 206 1.69 12.73 -17.29
CA ILE A 206 1.56 14.10 -17.80
C ILE A 206 0.42 14.18 -18.83
N SER A 207 0.31 13.22 -19.76
CA SER A 207 -0.80 13.19 -20.73
C SER A 207 -2.16 13.04 -20.05
N LYS A 208 -2.26 12.20 -19.01
CA LYS A 208 -3.50 11.98 -18.25
C LYS A 208 -3.89 13.19 -17.41
N LEU A 209 -2.92 13.87 -16.79
CA LEU A 209 -3.13 15.15 -16.11
C LEU A 209 -3.61 16.24 -17.08
N ALA A 210 -3.02 16.32 -18.28
CA ALA A 210 -3.44 17.27 -19.31
C ALA A 210 -4.87 16.99 -19.83
N ILE A 211 -5.28 15.73 -19.94
CA ILE A 211 -6.66 15.34 -20.27
C ILE A 211 -7.62 15.78 -19.15
N ILE A 212 -7.30 15.49 -17.89
CA ILE A 212 -8.12 15.90 -16.72
C ILE A 212 -8.24 17.43 -16.66
N TYR A 213 -7.14 18.16 -16.86
CA TYR A 213 -7.13 19.63 -16.91
C TYR A 213 -8.03 20.17 -18.03
N ARG A 214 -7.96 19.60 -19.24
CA ARG A 214 -8.87 19.97 -20.36
C ARG A 214 -10.34 19.71 -20.03
N ILE A 215 -10.65 18.59 -19.37
CA ILE A 215 -12.03 18.28 -18.95
C ILE A 215 -12.53 19.28 -17.91
N LEU A 216 -11.73 19.55 -16.87
CA LEU A 216 -12.05 20.55 -15.84
C LEU A 216 -12.24 21.94 -16.43
N ASN A 217 -11.29 22.41 -17.25
CA ASN A 217 -11.37 23.74 -17.88
C ASN A 217 -12.61 23.86 -18.79
N ARG A 218 -13.03 22.78 -19.48
CA ARG A 218 -14.25 22.75 -20.29
C ARG A 218 -15.54 22.76 -19.46
N MET A 219 -15.50 22.37 -18.18
CA MET A 219 -16.65 22.45 -17.26
C MET A 219 -16.72 23.77 -16.49
N PHE A 220 -15.64 24.57 -16.47
CA PHE A 220 -15.56 25.84 -15.74
C PHE A 220 -15.36 27.07 -16.64
N GLN A 221 -15.39 26.92 -17.96
CA GLN A 221 -15.63 28.01 -18.89
C GLN A 221 -17.14 28.21 -19.10
N PRO A 222 -17.65 29.47 -19.08
CA PRO A 222 -19.05 29.78 -19.35
C PRO A 222 -19.41 29.70 -20.84
#